data_AF-A0A7V1JF65-F1
#
_entry.id   AF-A0A7V1JF65-F1
#
_cell.length_a   1.000
_cell.length_b   1.000
_cell.length_c   1.000
_cell.angle_alpha   90.00
_cell.angle_beta   90.00
_cell.angle_gamma   90.00
#
_symmetry.space_group_name_H-M   'P 1'
#
loop_
_entity.id
_entity.type
_entity.pdbx_description
1 polymer ?
#
loop_
_entity_poly.entity_id
_entity_poly.type
_entity_poly.pdbx_seq_one_letter_code
_entity_poly.pdbx_strand_id
1 'polypeptide(L)'
;MLLFNFVRYFFDILSTILTVYMWIIIIKALLSWVNPDPYNQIVRLINDITEPVLNKVRLILPLGTSLAFDFSPIIVIVIILIIQFMLNYIEFYYILPLIIR
;
A
#
# COMPACT_ATOMS: atom_id res chain seq x y z
N MET A 1 -22.28 -20.83 6.12
CA MET A 1 -20.89 -21.32 6.01
C MET A 1 -20.21 -20.87 4.71
N LEU A 2 -20.77 -21.14 3.52
CA LEU A 2 -20.11 -20.82 2.24
C LEU A 2 -19.97 -19.31 1.95
N LEU A 3 -21.04 -18.53 2.16
CA LEU A 3 -21.02 -17.06 2.00
C LEU A 3 -19.98 -16.39 2.93
N PHE A 4 -19.91 -16.88 4.17
CA PHE A 4 -18.97 -16.39 5.17
C PHE A 4 -17.51 -16.61 4.73
N ASN A 5 -17.19 -17.81 4.24
CA ASN A 5 -15.85 -18.11 3.72
C ASN A 5 -15.51 -17.21 2.52
N PHE A 6 -16.47 -16.98 1.63
CA PHE A 6 -16.26 -16.08 0.50
C PHE A 6 -15.92 -14.65 0.95
N VAL A 7 -16.67 -14.12 1.91
CA VAL A 7 -16.41 -12.78 2.48
C VAL A 7 -15.03 -12.74 3.14
N ARG A 8 -14.66 -13.76 3.92
CA ARG A 8 -13.33 -13.86 4.53
C ARG A 8 -12.21 -13.81 3.50
N TYR A 9 -12.28 -14.68 2.49
CA TYR A 9 -11.26 -14.72 1.44
C TYR A 9 -11.17 -13.42 0.65
N PHE A 10 -12.28 -12.70 0.51
CA PHE A 10 -12.27 -11.37 -0.10
C PHE A 10 -11.44 -10.37 0.72
N PHE A 11 -11.61 -10.33 2.05
CA PHE A 11 -10.79 -9.49 2.93
C PHE A 11 -9.31 -9.88 2.89
N ASP A 12 -9.01 -11.18 2.93
CA ASP A 12 -7.64 -11.72 2.85
C ASP A 12 -6.94 -11.30 1.56
N ILE A 13 -7.61 -11.42 0.42
CA ILE A 13 -7.08 -11.03 -0.90
C ILE A 13 -6.81 -9.52 -0.93
N LEU A 14 -7.73 -8.71 -0.44
CA LEU A 14 -7.56 -7.25 -0.40
C LEU A 14 -6.37 -6.84 0.48
N SER A 15 -6.24 -7.45 1.66
CA SER A 15 -5.13 -7.23 2.59
C SER A 15 -3.78 -7.65 1.97
N THR A 16 -3.78 -8.76 1.22
CA THR A 16 -2.61 -9.27 0.49
C THR A 16 -2.19 -8.29 -0.62
N ILE A 17 -3.13 -7.80 -1.43
CA ILE A 17 -2.84 -6.81 -2.49
C ILE A 17 -2.21 -5.55 -1.89
N LEU A 18 -2.77 -5.05 -0.79
CA LEU A 18 -2.22 -3.89 -0.08
C LEU A 18 -0.81 -4.16 0.45
N THR A 19 -0.54 -5.36 0.97
CA THR A 19 0.79 -5.76 1.44
C THR A 19 1.80 -5.77 0.30
N VAL A 20 1.45 -6.37 -0.84
CA VAL A 20 2.31 -6.39 -2.03
C VAL A 20 2.58 -4.97 -2.51
N TYR A 21 1.55 -4.14 -2.60
CA TYR A 21 1.70 -2.75 -3.03
C TYR A 21 2.56 -1.92 -2.07
N MET A 22 2.43 -2.14 -0.75
CA MET A 22 3.31 -1.53 0.26
C MET A 22 4.77 -1.88 0.02
N TRP A 23 5.09 -3.14 -0.26
CA TRP A 23 6.45 -3.57 -0.58
C TRP A 23 6.97 -2.92 -1.87
N ILE A 24 6.13 -2.76 -2.89
CA ILE A 24 6.53 -2.03 -4.11
C ILE A 24 6.90 -0.57 -3.77
N ILE A 25 6.14 0.09 -2.89
CA ILE A 25 6.44 1.46 -2.43
C ILE A 25 7.73 1.51 -1.60
N ILE A 26 7.99 0.52 -0.74
CA ILE A 26 9.25 0.40 0.00
C ILE A 26 10.43 0.26 -0.98
N ILE A 27 10.31 -0.62 -1.98
CA ILE A 27 11.33 -0.80 -3.01
C ILE A 27 11.55 0.51 -3.76
N LYS A 28 10.50 1.22 -4.18
CA LYS A 28 10.60 2.55 -4.82
C LYS A 28 11.40 3.53 -3.94
N ALA A 29 11.15 3.57 -2.64
CA ALA A 29 11.91 4.42 -1.72
C ALA A 29 13.39 4.02 -1.67
N LEU A 30 13.70 2.73 -1.56
CA LEU A 30 15.08 2.23 -1.61
C LEU A 30 15.79 2.56 -2.93
N LEU A 31 15.09 2.43 -4.07
CA LEU A 31 15.62 2.80 -5.38
C LEU A 31 15.99 4.30 -5.43
N SER A 32 15.25 5.17 -4.74
CA SER A 32 15.61 6.60 -4.67
C SER A 32 16.92 6.86 -3.93
N TRP A 33 17.33 5.98 -3.01
CA TRP A 33 18.61 6.11 -2.27
C TRP A 33 19.82 5.61 -3.05
N VAL A 34 19.64 4.53 -3.82
CA VAL A 34 20.77 3.91 -4.55
C VAL A 34 20.95 4.47 -5.96
N ASN A 35 19.99 5.27 -6.45
CA ASN A 35 20.01 5.91 -7.77
C ASN A 35 20.34 4.92 -8.92
N PRO A 36 19.48 3.91 -9.18
CA PRO A 36 19.70 2.87 -10.18
C PRO A 36 19.56 3.43 -11.60
N ASP A 37 20.01 2.65 -12.60
CA ASP A 37 19.84 3.00 -14.01
C ASP A 37 18.34 3.21 -14.36
N PRO A 38 17.93 4.43 -14.78
CA PRO A 38 16.55 4.74 -15.13
C PRO A 38 16.05 3.98 -16.38
N TYR A 39 16.95 3.44 -17.21
CA TYR A 39 16.59 2.65 -18.38
C TYR A 39 16.34 1.17 -18.05
N ASN A 40 16.48 0.75 -16.79
CA ASN A 40 16.07 -0.58 -16.36
C ASN A 40 14.54 -0.72 -16.41
N GLN A 41 14.05 -1.78 -17.05
CA GLN A 41 12.62 -2.06 -17.20
C GLN A 41 11.90 -2.22 -15.85
N ILE A 42 12.56 -2.85 -14.86
CA ILE A 42 11.98 -3.06 -13.52
C ILE A 42 11.83 -1.73 -12.79
N VAL A 43 12.83 -0.85 -12.89
CA VAL A 43 12.78 0.49 -12.28
C VAL A 43 11.64 1.30 -12.89
N ARG A 44 11.47 1.29 -14.22
CA ARG A 44 10.35 1.94 -14.89
C ARG A 44 9.00 1.38 -14.45
N LEU A 45 8.85 0.05 -14.42
CA LEU A 45 7.62 -0.59 -13.97
C LEU A 45 7.23 -0.15 -12.56
N ILE A 46 8.19 -0.13 -11.64
CA ILE A 46 7.96 0.32 -10.25
C ILE A 46 7.55 1.80 -10.24
N ASN A 47 8.21 2.65 -11.03
CA ASN A 47 7.84 4.06 -11.15
C ASN A 47 6.42 4.22 -11.70
N ASP A 48 6.07 3.52 -12.78
CA ASP A 48 4.77 3.62 -13.44
C ASP A 48 3.63 3.17 -12.52
N ILE A 49 3.86 2.13 -11.71
CA ILE A 49 2.88 1.63 -10.73
C ILE A 49 2.72 2.58 -9.55
N THR A 50 3.80 3.21 -9.08
CA THR A 50 3.79 3.97 -7.81
C THR A 50 3.51 5.46 -7.99
N GLU A 51 3.95 6.06 -9.09
CA GLU A 51 3.84 7.51 -9.35
C GLU A 51 2.40 8.04 -9.34
N PRO A 52 1.37 7.35 -9.88
CA PRO A 52 -0.01 7.87 -9.83
C PRO A 52 -0.51 8.14 -8.40
N VAL A 53 -0.05 7.36 -7.42
CA VAL A 53 -0.42 7.55 -6.00
C VAL A 53 0.53 8.52 -5.32
N LEU A 54 1.85 8.36 -5.51
CA LEU A 54 2.85 9.23 -4.91
C LEU A 54 2.67 10.69 -5.35
N ASN A 55 2.41 10.93 -6.63
CA ASN A 55 2.17 12.27 -7.15
C ASN A 55 0.92 12.92 -6.53
N LYS A 56 -0.16 12.16 -6.31
CA LYS A 56 -1.34 12.68 -5.61
C LYS A 56 -1.01 13.11 -4.18
N VAL A 57 -0.19 12.32 -3.47
CA VAL A 57 0.26 12.68 -2.13
C VAL A 57 1.13 13.94 -2.15
N ARG A 58 2.06 14.08 -3.11
CA ARG A 58 2.90 15.29 -3.29
C ARG A 58 2.08 16.54 -3.58
N LEU A 59 0.95 16.41 -4.27
CA LEU A 59 0.06 17.53 -4.58
C LEU A 59 -0.76 17.99 -3.37
N ILE A 60 -1.21 17.04 -2.53
CA ILE A 60 -2.03 17.33 -1.35
C ILE A 60 -1.17 17.85 -0.19
N LEU A 61 0.00 17.23 -0.02
CA LEU A 61 0.96 17.59 1.00
C LEU A 61 2.17 18.20 0.27
N PRO A 62 2.38 19.53 0.30
CA PRO A 62 3.47 20.22 -0.40
C PRO A 62 4.84 19.94 0.22
N LEU A 63 5.14 18.65 0.41
CA LEU A 63 6.36 18.08 0.95
C LEU A 63 7.39 17.84 -0.16
N GLY A 64 6.95 17.77 -1.42
CA GLY A 64 7.81 17.39 -2.56
C GLY A 64 8.52 18.54 -3.26
N THR A 65 8.14 19.81 -3.04
CA THR A 65 8.76 20.96 -3.74
C THR A 65 9.78 21.72 -2.91
N SER A 66 9.78 21.53 -1.59
CA SER A 66 10.51 22.39 -0.64
C SER A 66 11.53 21.62 0.21
N LEU A 67 11.47 20.29 0.24
CA LEU A 67 12.38 19.42 0.98
C LEU A 67 13.32 18.71 0.01
N ALA A 68 14.57 18.53 0.43
CA ALA A 68 15.59 17.78 -0.33
C ALA A 68 15.28 16.28 -0.46
N PHE A 69 14.22 15.78 0.20
CA PHE A 69 13.87 14.37 0.28
C PHE A 69 12.37 14.14 0.10
N ASP A 70 12.00 13.17 -0.75
CA ASP A 70 10.61 12.81 -1.01
C ASP A 70 10.07 11.87 0.08
N PHE A 71 9.26 12.42 0.99
CA PHE A 71 8.60 11.66 2.07
C PHE A 71 7.27 11.01 1.64
N SER A 72 6.82 11.19 0.40
CA SER A 72 5.55 10.65 -0.09
C SER A 72 5.42 9.13 0.05
N PRO A 73 6.48 8.31 -0.18
CA PRO A 73 6.41 6.87 0.05
C PRO A 73 6.04 6.50 1.48
N ILE A 74 6.59 7.21 2.48
CA ILE A 74 6.28 6.96 3.90
C ILE A 74 4.81 7.25 4.19
N ILE A 75 4.28 8.36 3.66
CA ILE A 75 2.88 8.72 3.84
C ILE A 75 1.96 7.67 3.22
N VAL A 76 2.27 7.21 2.00
CA VAL A 76 1.50 6.14 1.36
C VAL A 76 1.55 4.85 2.18
N ILE A 77 2.72 4.46 2.70
CA ILE A 77 2.85 3.29 3.58
C ILE A 77 1.97 3.43 4.82
N VAL A 78 1.98 4.59 5.49
CA VAL A 78 1.14 4.84 6.68
C VAL A 78 -0.34 4.72 6.33
N ILE A 79 -0.78 5.29 5.21
CA ILE A 79 -2.17 5.18 4.74
C ILE A 79 -2.54 3.71 4.50
N ILE A 80 -1.66 2.93 3.85
CA ILE A 80 -1.89 1.50 3.62
C ILE A 80 -2.03 0.75 4.95
N LEU A 81 -1.14 1.02 5.92
CA LEU A 81 -1.20 0.37 7.24
C LEU A 81 -2.51 0.68 7.98
N ILE A 82 -2.99 1.93 7.92
CA ILE A 82 -4.28 2.32 8.50
C ILE A 82 -5.42 1.54 7.82
N ILE A 83 -5.43 1.46 6.49
CA ILE A 83 -6.45 0.72 5.74
C ILE A 83 -6.43 -0.76 6.11
N GLN A 84 -5.24 -1.38 6.16
CA GLN A 84 -5.10 -2.79 6.56
C GLN A 84 -5.59 -3.03 7.98
N PHE A 85 -5.24 -2.15 8.93
CA PHE A 85 -5.74 -2.24 10.29
C PHE A 85 -7.27 -2.18 10.36
N MET A 86 -7.89 -1.27 9.60
CA MET A 86 -9.34 -1.17 9.49
C MET A 86 -9.97 -2.42 8.87
N LEU A 87 -9.40 -2.96 7.79
CA LEU A 87 -9.89 -4.20 7.16
C LEU A 87 -9.85 -5.38 8.11
N ASN A 88 -8.73 -5.58 8.80
CA ASN A 88 -8.56 -6.67 9.77
C ASN A 88 -9.51 -6.52 10.97
N TYR A 89 -9.71 -5.28 11.45
CA TYR A 89 -10.66 -5.00 12.53
C TYR A 89 -12.10 -5.33 12.13
N ILE A 90 -12.51 -4.91 10.93
CA ILE A 90 -13.84 -5.20 10.37
C ILE A 90 -14.00 -6.72 10.23
N GLU A 91 -13.03 -7.38 9.60
CA GLU A 91 -13.03 -8.83 9.46
C GLU A 91 -13.22 -9.50 10.82
N PHE A 92 -12.37 -9.21 11.80
CA PHE A 92 -12.46 -9.77 13.14
C PHE A 92 -13.82 -9.55 13.81
N TYR A 93 -14.33 -8.32 13.80
CA TYR A 93 -15.58 -7.96 14.47
C TYR A 93 -16.80 -8.67 13.87
N TYR A 94 -16.87 -8.80 12.54
CA TYR A 94 -17.99 -9.47 11.88
C TYR A 94 -17.81 -10.99 11.82
N ILE A 95 -16.58 -11.51 11.76
CA ILE A 95 -16.32 -12.94 11.54
C ILE A 95 -16.32 -13.73 12.86
N LEU A 96 -15.75 -13.19 13.93
CA LEU A 96 -15.65 -13.87 15.23
C LEU A 96 -17.01 -14.34 15.80
N PRO A 97 -18.08 -13.51 15.81
CA PRO A 97 -19.38 -13.90 16.36
C PRO A 97 -20.08 -15.00 15.56
N LEU A 98 -19.75 -15.11 14.27
CA LEU A 98 -20.31 -16.09 13.34
C LEU A 98 -19.69 -17.48 13.47
N ILE A 99 -18.49 -17.59 14.08
CA ILE A 99 -17.81 -18.86 14.36
C ILE A 99 -18.25 -19.44 15.71
N ILE A 100 -18.59 -18.59 16.67
CA ILE A 100 -18.93 -18.99 18.05
C ILE A 100 -20.42 -19.39 18.18
N ARG A 101 -21.23 -19.15 17.13
CA ARG A 101 -22.62 -19.63 17.02
C ARG A 101 -22.68 -20.93 16.23
#